data_AF-A0A7S9H2B9-F1
#
_entry.id   AF-A0A7S9H2B9-F1
#
_cell.length_a   1.000
_cell.length_b   1.000
_cell.length_c   1.000
_cell.angle_alpha   90.00
_cell.angle_beta   90.00
_cell.angle_gamma   90.00
#
_symmetry.space_group_name_H-M   'P 1'
#
loop_
_entity.id
_entity.type
_entity.pdbx_description
1 polymer ?
#
loop_
_entity_poly.entity_id
_entity_poly.type
_entity_poly.pdbx_seq_one_letter_code
_entity_poly.pdbx_strand_id
1 'polypeptide(L)' 'MTELEDRLERFETLTAECELIAKLATDSAKREFYLKLGEHYFQLANETRRAVATRAAA' A
#
# COMPACT_ATOMS: atom_id res chain seq x y z
N MET A 1 11.65 2.59 -14.96
CA MET A 1 10.53 1.90 -14.32
C MET A 1 9.35 1.91 -15.27
N THR A 2 8.51 0.88 -15.23
CA THR A 2 7.22 0.84 -15.90
C THR A 2 6.15 1.46 -15.00
N GLU A 3 5.07 1.98 -15.59
CA GLU A 3 3.93 2.55 -14.84
C GLU A 3 3.40 1.62 -13.74
N LEU A 4 3.43 0.29 -13.93
CA LEU A 4 2.99 -0.66 -12.91
C LEU A 4 4.01 -0.83 -11.77
N GLU A 5 5.30 -0.68 -12.04
CA GLU A 5 6.34 -0.67 -11.00
C GLU A 5 6.27 0.63 -10.18
N ASP A 6 6.08 1.78 -10.85
CA ASP A 6 5.90 3.08 -10.18
C ASP A 6 4.65 3.06 -9.27
N ARG A 7 3.54 2.46 -9.74
CA ARG A 7 2.32 2.28 -8.94
C ARG A 7 2.52 1.32 -7.77
N LEU A 8 3.29 0.25 -7.96
CA LEU A 8 3.63 -0.69 -6.88
C LEU A 8 4.40 0.02 -5.77
N GLU A 9 5.48 0.72 -6.11
CA GLU A 9 6.30 1.48 -5.15
C GLU A 9 5.45 2.49 -4.38
N ARG A 10 4.55 3.18 -5.10
CA ARG A 10 3.61 4.13 -4.47
C ARG A 10 2.69 3.46 -3.45
N PHE A 11 2.10 2.31 -3.76
CA PHE A 11 1.22 1.62 -2.81
C PHE A 11 1.98 1.06 -1.61
N GLU A 12 3.20 0.56 -1.80
CA GLU A 12 4.06 0.11 -0.71
C GLU A 12 4.42 1.27 0.23
N THR A 13 4.77 2.43 -0.34
CA THR A 13 5.04 3.66 0.42
C THR A 13 3.81 4.12 1.21
N LEU A 14 2.64 4.20 0.56
CA LEU A 14 1.39 4.61 1.21
C LEU A 14 0.97 3.65 2.33
N THR A 15 1.23 2.35 2.16
CA THR A 15 1.00 1.35 3.22
C THR A 15 1.87 1.65 4.44
N ALA A 16 3.18 1.84 4.24
CA ALA A 16 4.12 2.13 5.31
C ALA A 16 3.82 3.45 6.02
N GLU A 17 3.43 4.49 5.27
CA GLU A 17 3.00 5.78 5.83
C GLU A 17 1.75 5.63 6.69
N CYS A 18 0.74 4.88 6.23
CA CYS A 18 -0.47 4.62 6.99
C CYS A 18 -0.17 3.89 8.31
N GLU A 19 0.70 2.88 8.29
CA GLU A 19 1.14 2.18 9.50
C GLU A 19 1.87 3.10 10.47
N LEU A 20 2.75 3.98 9.97
CA LEU A 20 3.46 4.96 10.79
C LEU A 20 2.49 5.94 11.45
N ILE A 21 1.54 6.48 10.70
CA ILE A 21 0.54 7.41 11.23
C ILE A 21 -0.33 6.70 12.28
N ALA A 22 -0.76 5.47 12.03
CA ALA A 22 -1.54 4.68 12.99
C ALA A 22 -0.78 4.42 14.29
N LYS A 23 0.55 4.22 14.23
CA LYS A 23 1.42 4.06 15.42
C LYS A 23 1.55 5.36 16.22
N LEU A 24 1.55 6.50 15.54
CA LEU A 24 1.71 7.83 16.17
C LEU A 24 0.38 8.47 16.61
N ALA A 25 -0.76 7.96 16.12
CA ALA A 25 -2.07 8.49 16.45
C ALA A 25 -2.45 8.22 17.91
N THR A 26 -2.74 9.29 18.65
CA THR A 26 -3.30 9.23 20.01
C THR A 26 -4.82 9.09 20.03
N ASP A 27 -5.48 9.47 18.92
CA ASP A 27 -6.91 9.32 18.69
C ASP A 27 -7.20 7.93 18.11
N SER A 28 -8.08 7.17 18.77
CA SER A 28 -8.39 5.79 18.40
C SER A 28 -9.13 5.67 17.06
N ALA A 29 -10.00 6.64 16.72
CA ALA A 29 -10.72 6.63 15.46
C ALA A 29 -9.80 6.93 14.28
N LYS A 30 -8.87 7.88 14.43
CA LYS A 30 -7.81 8.14 13.44
C LYS A 30 -6.91 6.92 13.28
N ARG A 31 -6.51 6.29 14.39
CA ARG A 31 -5.70 5.05 14.33
C ARG A 31 -6.40 3.97 13.52
N GLU A 32 -7.67 3.69 13.81
CA GLU A 32 -8.44 2.67 13.09
C GLU A 32 -8.60 3.02 11.60
N PHE A 33 -8.85 4.30 11.29
CA PHE A 33 -8.95 4.77 9.91
C PHE A 33 -7.67 4.49 9.11
N TYR A 34 -6.50 4.87 9.64
CA TYR A 34 -5.23 4.65 8.95
C TYR A 34 -4.86 3.17 8.85
N LEU A 35 -5.25 2.33 9.82
CA LEU A 35 -5.08 0.89 9.71
C LEU A 35 -5.89 0.31 8.54
N LYS A 36 -7.18 0.66 8.43
CA LYS A 36 -8.03 0.22 7.31
C LYS A 36 -7.52 0.73 5.97
N LEU A 37 -7.09 2.00 5.91
CA LEU A 37 -6.54 2.58 4.70
C LEU A 37 -5.23 1.89 4.28
N GLY A 38 -4.33 1.62 5.22
CA GLY A 38 -3.11 0.87 4.97
C GLY A 38 -3.38 -0.54 4.44
N GLU A 39 -4.38 -1.23 4.98
CA GLU A 39 -4.80 -2.54 4.48
C GLU A 39 -5.27 -2.48 3.02
N HIS A 40 -6.04 -1.45 2.63
CA HIS A 40 -6.45 -1.26 1.24
C HIS A 40 -5.24 -1.05 0.29
N TYR A 41 -4.26 -0.24 0.69
CA TYR A 41 -3.05 -0.05 -0.11
C TYR A 41 -2.20 -1.31 -0.20
N PHE A 42 -2.13 -2.10 0.87
CA PHE A 42 -1.46 -3.40 0.86
C PHE A 42 -2.10 -4.38 -0.14
N GLN A 43 -3.43 -4.44 -0.21
CA GLN A 43 -4.13 -5.26 -1.20
C GLN A 43 -3.82 -4.79 -2.63
N LEU A 44 -3.87 -3.48 -2.90
CA LEU A 44 -3.54 -2.91 -4.20
C LEU A 44 -2.08 -3.18 -4.60
N ALA A 45 -1.14 -3.11 -3.66
CA ALA A 45 0.26 -3.47 -3.89
C ALA A 45 0.39 -4.95 -4.28
N ASN A 46 -0.31 -5.85 -3.59
CA ASN A 46 -0.28 -7.28 -3.91
C ASN A 46 -0.86 -7.60 -5.30
N GLU A 47 -1.98 -6.98 -5.66
CA GLU A 47 -2.57 -7.10 -6.99
C GLU A 47 -1.64 -6.56 -8.07
N THR A 48 -1.05 -5.39 -7.83
CA THR A 48 -0.10 -4.78 -8.77
C THR A 48 1.16 -5.64 -8.94
N ARG A 49 1.69 -6.21 -7.86
CA ARG A 49 2.83 -7.14 -7.90
C ARG A 49 2.52 -8.38 -8.75
N ARG A 50 1.31 -8.92 -8.64
CA ARG A 50 0.84 -10.03 -9.50
C ARG A 50 0.77 -9.62 -10.97
N ALA A 51 0.28 -8.41 -11.26
CA ALA A 51 0.22 -7.88 -12.62
C ALA A 51 1.62 -7.66 -13.23
N VAL A 52 2.56 -7.11 -12.46
CA VAL A 52 3.97 -6.96 -12.87
C VAL A 52 4.59 -8.33 -13.18
N ALA A 53 4.42 -9.31 -12.28
CA ALA A 53 4.95 -10.66 -12.49
C ALA A 53 4.35 -11.34 -13.73
N THR A 54 3.05 -11.18 -13.97
CA THR A 54 2.37 -11.72 -15.16
C THR A 54 2.90 -11.09 -16.45
N ARG A 55 3.15 -9.78 -16.46
CA ARG A 55 3.75 -9.09 -17.61
C ARG A 55 5.20 -9.48 -17.86
N ALA A 56 5.97 -9.76 -16.81
CA ALA A 56 7.38 -10.18 -16.95
C ALA A 56 7.52 -11.63 -17.44
N ALA A 57 6.48 -12.45 -17.27
CA ALA A 57 6.45 -13.85 -17.71
C ALA A 57 5.86 -14.04 -19.13
N ALA A 58 5.36 -12.97 -19.74
CA ALA A 58 4.79 -12.95 -21.10
C ALA A 58 5.83 -12.43 -22.10
#